data_AF-A0A5P9FK30-F1
#
_entry.id   AF-A0A5P9FK30-F1
#
_cell.length_a   1.000
_cell.length_b   1.000
_cell.length_c   1.000
_cell.angle_alpha   90.00
_cell.angle_beta   90.00
_cell.angle_gamma   90.00
#
_symmetry.space_group_name_H-M   'P 1'
#
loop_
_entity.id
_entity.type
_entity.pdbx_description
1 polymer ?
#
loop_
_entity_poly.entity_id
_entity_poly.type
_entity_poly.pdbx_seq_one_letter_code
_entity_poly.pdbx_strand_id
1 'polypeptide(L)'
;MAIVLDTEYGGKFYGKYALWYRDPAQAARLKAYRELYDSEELKLLGQLRAEGRKSFWKNTLEVPKRREHVPDALVLEKGTELPDYIHDTCIGRLVSQKLKDIIETVEPAGNGFSFFEVAIYGKDGSPFPTPYFHWNVYRKIDAIDGSRDGVKTVMGAPTGTHLWTYAGGGIKRSRDHLALQAKEIAGMAAWTDFRFGESRVFISDALHEAMRAAGVSGYEAQSEWAET
;
A
#
# COMPACT_ATOMS: atom_id res chain seq x y z
N MET A 1 2.10 -8.74 16.18
CA MET A 1 2.83 -9.14 14.96
C MET A 1 2.32 -8.30 13.80
N ALA A 2 3.20 -7.65 13.05
CA ALA A 2 2.82 -6.95 11.83
C ALA A 2 3.01 -7.84 10.60
N ILE A 3 2.27 -7.56 9.53
CA ILE A 3 2.49 -8.22 8.22
C ILE A 3 2.67 -7.19 7.12
N VAL A 4 3.40 -7.56 6.07
CA VAL A 4 3.32 -6.87 4.78
C VAL A 4 2.23 -7.53 3.95
N LEU A 5 1.23 -6.75 3.52
CA LEU A 5 0.14 -7.24 2.68
C LEU A 5 0.62 -7.58 1.27
N ASP A 6 0.13 -8.69 0.73
CA ASP A 6 0.24 -9.07 -0.68
C ASP A 6 -1.11 -9.56 -1.24
N THR A 7 -1.12 -9.81 -2.54
CA THR A 7 -2.20 -10.53 -3.22
C THR A 7 -2.18 -12.00 -2.79
N GLU A 8 -3.35 -12.58 -2.51
CA GLU A 8 -3.48 -14.03 -2.32
C GLU A 8 -3.15 -14.78 -3.64
N TYR A 9 -1.94 -15.32 -3.76
CA TYR A 9 -1.48 -15.99 -4.97
C TYR A 9 -2.08 -17.40 -5.06
N GLY A 10 -2.69 -17.73 -6.20
CA GLY A 10 -3.38 -19.01 -6.38
C GLY A 10 -4.72 -19.13 -5.63
N GLY A 11 -5.13 -18.08 -4.91
CA GLY A 11 -6.43 -17.99 -4.25
C GLY A 11 -7.61 -17.88 -5.23
N LYS A 12 -8.83 -17.86 -4.68
CA LYS A 12 -10.09 -17.84 -5.45
C LYS A 12 -10.12 -16.77 -6.55
N PHE A 13 -9.56 -15.59 -6.25
CA PHE A 13 -9.65 -14.42 -7.12
C PHE A 13 -8.42 -14.21 -8.02
N TYR A 14 -7.36 -15.00 -7.85
CA TYR A 14 -6.10 -14.79 -8.57
C TYR A 14 -6.28 -14.93 -10.09
N GLY A 15 -6.03 -13.84 -10.81
CA GLY A 15 -6.22 -13.77 -12.27
C GLY A 15 -7.66 -13.92 -12.74
N LYS A 16 -8.67 -13.82 -11.85
CA LYS A 16 -10.09 -13.99 -12.19
C LYS A 16 -10.83 -12.69 -12.49
N TYR A 17 -10.28 -11.56 -12.10
CA TYR A 17 -10.85 -10.25 -12.37
C TYR A 17 -9.84 -9.31 -13.04
N ALA A 18 -10.36 -8.24 -13.65
CA ALA A 18 -9.57 -7.16 -14.21
C ALA A 18 -10.40 -5.88 -14.12
N LEU A 19 -9.80 -4.81 -13.62
CA LEU A 19 -10.44 -3.50 -13.51
C LEU A 19 -9.75 -2.51 -14.45
N TRP A 20 -10.53 -1.71 -15.15
CA TRP A 20 -10.02 -0.67 -16.03
C TRP A 20 -10.77 0.64 -15.89
N TYR A 21 -10.21 1.72 -16.42
CA TYR A 21 -10.88 3.01 -16.46
C TYR A 21 -12.18 2.92 -17.24
N ARG A 22 -13.27 3.41 -16.64
CA ARG A 22 -14.57 3.48 -17.32
C ARG A 22 -14.55 4.46 -18.49
N ASP A 23 -13.91 5.61 -18.28
CA ASP A 23 -13.79 6.68 -19.27
C ASP A 23 -12.32 6.86 -19.68
N PRO A 24 -11.96 6.63 -20.97
CA PRO A 24 -10.63 6.92 -21.48
C PRO A 24 -10.17 8.36 -21.26
N ALA A 25 -11.07 9.34 -21.24
CA ALA A 25 -10.73 10.73 -20.94
C ALA A 25 -10.28 10.90 -19.48
N GLN A 26 -10.86 10.15 -18.56
CA GLN A 26 -10.42 10.11 -17.16
C GLN A 26 -9.03 9.47 -17.04
N ALA A 27 -8.74 8.42 -17.82
CA ALA A 27 -7.40 7.84 -17.89
C ALA A 27 -6.36 8.87 -18.37
N ALA A 28 -6.69 9.65 -19.40
CA ALA A 28 -5.83 10.72 -19.92
C ALA A 28 -5.60 11.83 -18.87
N ARG A 29 -6.64 12.25 -18.17
CA ARG A 29 -6.56 13.25 -17.07
C ARG A 29 -5.64 12.77 -15.95
N LEU A 30 -5.80 11.52 -15.52
CA LEU A 30 -4.99 10.94 -14.44
C LEU A 30 -3.55 10.70 -14.87
N LYS A 31 -3.32 10.38 -16.15
CA LYS A 31 -1.98 10.32 -16.74
C LYS A 31 -1.31 11.70 -16.70
N ALA A 32 -1.99 12.73 -17.19
CA ALA A 32 -1.47 14.10 -17.17
C ALA A 32 -1.19 14.57 -15.73
N TYR A 33 -2.04 14.20 -14.78
CA TYR A 33 -1.80 14.46 -13.36
C TYR A 33 -0.55 13.74 -12.85
N ARG A 34 -0.36 12.46 -13.17
CA ARG A 34 0.85 11.72 -12.79
C ARG A 34 2.11 12.38 -13.36
N GLU A 35 2.07 12.79 -14.62
CA GLU A 35 3.17 13.51 -15.27
C GLU A 35 3.48 14.86 -14.58
N LEU A 36 2.45 15.59 -14.14
CA LEU A 36 2.62 16.80 -13.33
C LEU A 36 3.26 16.47 -11.98
N TYR A 37 2.76 15.45 -11.27
CA TYR A 37 3.31 15.02 -9.99
C TYR A 37 4.78 14.61 -10.12
N ASP A 38 5.12 13.81 -11.12
CA ASP A 38 6.49 13.42 -11.42
C ASP A 38 7.37 14.66 -11.70
N SER A 39 6.81 15.69 -12.35
CA SER A 39 7.51 16.96 -12.58
C SER A 39 7.73 17.77 -11.29
N GLU A 40 6.76 17.77 -10.38
CA GLU A 40 6.88 18.43 -9.07
C GLU A 40 7.86 17.69 -8.16
N GLU A 41 7.85 16.35 -8.20
CA GLU A 41 8.84 15.51 -7.53
C GLU A 41 10.25 15.79 -8.07
N LEU A 42 10.42 15.91 -9.39
CA LEU A 42 11.70 16.27 -10.00
C LEU A 42 12.18 17.66 -9.57
N LYS A 43 11.28 18.64 -9.43
CA LYS A 43 11.62 19.98 -8.89
C LYS A 43 12.09 19.89 -7.43
N LEU A 44 11.37 19.15 -6.60
CA LEU A 44 11.75 18.91 -5.21
C LEU A 44 13.10 18.21 -5.11
N LEU A 45 13.37 17.24 -5.97
CA LEU A 45 14.68 16.58 -6.04
C LEU A 45 15.79 17.53 -6.48
N GLY A 46 15.48 18.53 -7.31
CA GLY A 46 16.39 19.62 -7.64
C GLY A 46 16.71 20.48 -6.40
N GLN A 47 15.69 20.86 -5.64
CA GLN A 47 15.82 21.65 -4.41
C GLN A 47 16.62 20.91 -3.34
N LEU A 48 16.26 19.66 -3.04
CA LEU A 48 16.97 18.83 -2.07
C LEU A 48 18.46 18.69 -2.43
N ARG A 49 18.79 18.52 -3.72
CA ARG A 49 20.18 18.49 -4.19
C ARG A 49 20.89 19.82 -3.98
N ALA A 50 20.24 20.95 -4.27
CA ALA A 50 20.82 22.28 -4.04
C ALA A 50 21.08 22.54 -2.54
N GLU A 51 20.27 21.97 -1.66
CA GLU A 51 20.45 21.99 -0.19
C GLU A 51 21.50 21.00 0.32
N GLY A 52 22.17 20.25 -0.56
CA GLY A 52 23.14 19.20 -0.18
C GLY A 52 22.49 17.94 0.42
N ARG A 53 21.15 17.82 0.37
CA ARG A 53 20.41 16.65 0.83
C ARG A 53 20.42 15.56 -0.24
N LYS A 54 20.62 14.30 0.19
CA LYS A 54 20.55 13.13 -0.69
C LYS A 54 19.13 12.90 -1.20
N SER A 55 18.99 12.38 -2.42
CA SER A 55 17.70 12.04 -3.02
C SER A 55 16.86 11.07 -2.17
N PHE A 56 17.49 10.26 -1.32
CA PHE A 56 16.84 9.37 -0.36
C PHE A 56 15.74 10.04 0.47
N TRP A 57 15.93 11.31 0.86
CA TRP A 57 14.97 12.02 1.70
C TRP A 57 13.58 12.14 1.08
N LYS A 58 13.45 12.03 -0.25
CA LYS A 58 12.14 12.02 -0.91
C LYS A 58 11.24 10.88 -0.39
N ASN A 59 11.83 9.72 -0.08
CA ASN A 59 11.07 8.55 0.35
C ASN A 59 10.45 8.76 1.75
N THR A 60 10.97 9.71 2.53
CA THR A 60 10.45 10.05 3.86
C THR A 60 9.22 10.97 3.80
N LEU A 61 8.91 11.51 2.62
CA LEU A 61 7.84 12.48 2.47
C LEU A 61 6.48 11.78 2.44
N GLU A 62 5.62 12.18 3.36
CA GLU A 62 4.22 11.78 3.36
C GLU A 62 3.44 12.70 2.41
N VAL A 63 2.94 12.13 1.31
CA VAL A 63 2.16 12.88 0.32
C VAL A 63 0.77 12.27 0.19
N PRO A 64 -0.22 12.76 0.96
CA PRO A 64 -1.60 12.32 0.81
C PRO A 64 -2.11 12.59 -0.60
N LYS A 65 -2.74 11.58 -1.23
CA LYS A 65 -3.51 11.81 -2.45
C LYS A 65 -4.69 12.73 -2.14
N ARG A 66 -5.14 13.43 -3.17
CA ARG A 66 -6.37 14.21 -3.16
C ARG A 66 -7.42 13.52 -4.03
N ARG A 67 -8.68 13.89 -3.85
CA ARG A 67 -9.81 13.24 -4.54
C ARG A 67 -9.65 13.28 -6.06
N GLU A 68 -9.18 14.41 -6.59
CA GLU A 68 -8.97 14.64 -8.01
C GLU A 68 -7.89 13.73 -8.62
N HIS A 69 -7.04 13.08 -7.81
CA HIS A 69 -6.00 12.14 -8.27
C HIS A 69 -6.51 10.70 -8.40
N VAL A 70 -7.79 10.47 -8.10
CA VAL A 70 -8.43 9.15 -8.11
C VAL A 70 -9.60 9.20 -9.09
N PRO A 71 -9.81 8.17 -9.93
CA PRO A 71 -10.99 8.13 -10.77
C PRO A 71 -12.26 8.03 -9.94
N ASP A 72 -13.35 8.44 -10.54
CA ASP A 72 -14.68 8.28 -9.98
C ASP A 72 -15.24 6.88 -10.22
N ALA A 73 -14.82 6.22 -11.30
CA ALA A 73 -15.35 4.92 -11.67
C ALA A 73 -14.36 4.02 -12.42
N LEU A 74 -14.53 2.71 -12.24
CA LEU A 74 -13.87 1.66 -13.01
C LEU A 74 -14.90 0.70 -13.60
N VAL A 75 -14.47 -0.07 -14.60
CA VAL A 75 -15.23 -1.17 -15.19
C VAL A 75 -14.56 -2.50 -14.85
N LEU A 76 -15.37 -3.48 -14.45
CA LEU A 76 -14.99 -4.87 -14.29
C LEU A 76 -14.90 -5.55 -15.65
N GLU A 77 -13.71 -5.51 -16.24
CA GLU A 77 -13.40 -6.07 -17.56
C GLU A 77 -13.30 -7.60 -17.58
N LYS A 78 -13.24 -8.25 -16.42
CA LYS A 78 -13.18 -9.69 -16.31
C LYS A 78 -13.77 -10.12 -14.97
N GLY A 79 -14.46 -11.26 -14.97
CA GLY A 79 -15.06 -11.83 -13.77
C GLY A 79 -16.39 -11.17 -13.40
N THR A 80 -17.00 -11.68 -12.35
CA THR A 80 -18.30 -11.22 -11.80
C THR A 80 -18.23 -10.98 -10.30
N GLU A 81 -17.08 -11.24 -9.68
CA GLU A 81 -16.84 -11.12 -8.25
C GLU A 81 -15.50 -10.43 -8.03
N LEU A 82 -15.39 -9.71 -6.91
CA LEU A 82 -14.18 -9.03 -6.48
C LEU A 82 -13.87 -9.41 -5.02
N PRO A 83 -12.59 -9.54 -4.63
CA PRO A 83 -12.21 -9.73 -3.25
C PRO A 83 -12.36 -8.46 -2.41
N ASP A 84 -12.26 -8.58 -1.10
CA ASP A 84 -12.25 -7.44 -0.18
C ASP A 84 -10.99 -6.57 -0.32
N TYR A 85 -9.84 -7.20 -0.56
CA TYR A 85 -8.58 -6.52 -0.83
C TYR A 85 -8.12 -6.78 -2.26
N ILE A 86 -7.81 -5.70 -2.99
CA ILE A 86 -7.23 -5.74 -4.32
C ILE A 86 -5.90 -5.00 -4.27
N HIS A 87 -4.80 -5.75 -4.37
CA HIS A 87 -3.45 -5.22 -4.25
C HIS A 87 -3.05 -4.28 -5.41
N ASP A 88 -3.35 -4.67 -6.65
CA ASP A 88 -2.89 -3.95 -7.84
C ASP A 88 -4.01 -3.77 -8.87
N THR A 89 -4.25 -2.51 -9.21
CA THR A 89 -5.17 -2.06 -10.27
C THR A 89 -4.51 -0.93 -11.04
N CYS A 90 -5.16 -0.45 -12.10
CA CYS A 90 -4.71 0.75 -12.82
C CYS A 90 -4.57 2.00 -11.92
N ILE A 91 -5.11 1.98 -10.70
CA ILE A 91 -5.04 3.07 -9.71
C ILE A 91 -4.40 2.67 -8.38
N GLY A 92 -3.80 1.48 -8.29
CA GLY A 92 -3.22 0.93 -7.07
C GLY A 92 -4.23 0.11 -6.27
N ARG A 93 -4.24 0.26 -4.95
CA ARG A 93 -5.01 -0.61 -4.05
C ARG A 93 -6.47 -0.20 -3.97
N LEU A 94 -7.36 -1.19 -3.98
CA LEU A 94 -8.77 -1.02 -3.64
C LEU A 94 -9.13 -1.89 -2.43
N VAL A 95 -10.08 -1.40 -1.63
CA VAL A 95 -10.70 -2.14 -0.54
C VAL A 95 -12.21 -2.09 -0.66
N SER A 96 -12.90 -3.16 -0.27
CA SER A 96 -14.36 -3.18 -0.14
C SER A 96 -14.80 -2.30 1.04
N GLN A 97 -16.09 -1.94 1.08
CA GLN A 97 -16.70 -1.29 2.25
C GLN A 97 -16.40 -2.04 3.56
N LYS A 98 -16.55 -3.37 3.55
CA LYS A 98 -16.26 -4.22 4.72
C LYS A 98 -14.84 -4.03 5.23
N LEU A 99 -13.85 -4.07 4.34
CA LEU A 99 -12.45 -3.90 4.75
C LEU A 99 -12.15 -2.45 5.18
N LYS A 100 -12.73 -1.45 4.51
CA LYS A 100 -12.65 -0.05 4.96
C LYS A 100 -13.13 0.10 6.40
N ASP A 101 -14.31 -0.43 6.72
CA ASP A 101 -14.90 -0.30 8.06
C ASP A 101 -14.01 -0.97 9.11
N ILE A 102 -13.46 -2.15 8.81
CA ILE A 102 -12.51 -2.85 9.70
C ILE A 102 -11.25 -2.00 9.95
N ILE A 103 -10.65 -1.42 8.90
CA ILE A 103 -9.48 -0.55 9.04
C ILE A 103 -9.80 0.63 9.97
N GLU A 104 -10.96 1.27 9.78
CA GLU A 104 -11.38 2.42 10.58
C GLU A 104 -11.72 2.09 12.04
N THR A 105 -11.98 0.82 12.37
CA THR A 105 -12.10 0.40 13.79
C THR A 105 -10.77 0.41 14.53
N VAL A 106 -9.65 0.26 13.81
CA VAL A 106 -8.30 0.25 14.40
C VAL A 106 -7.73 1.67 14.43
N GLU A 107 -7.83 2.39 13.31
CA GLU A 107 -7.38 3.77 13.21
C GLU A 107 -8.30 4.54 12.24
N PRO A 108 -8.80 5.73 12.61
CA PRO A 108 -9.61 6.51 11.68
C PRO A 108 -8.80 7.03 10.50
N ALA A 109 -9.42 7.11 9.32
CA ALA A 109 -8.80 7.73 8.15
C ALA A 109 -8.39 9.19 8.42
N GLY A 110 -7.35 9.66 7.74
CA GLY A 110 -6.72 10.97 7.94
C GLY A 110 -5.44 10.91 8.76
N ASN A 111 -5.23 9.84 9.53
CA ASN A 111 -3.99 9.57 10.24
C ASN A 111 -3.14 8.60 9.43
N GLY A 112 -2.46 9.08 8.40
CA GLY A 112 -1.50 8.29 7.62
C GLY A 112 -2.06 7.48 6.45
N PHE A 113 -3.38 7.40 6.31
CA PHE A 113 -4.04 6.88 5.12
C PHE A 113 -5.37 7.58 4.84
N SER A 114 -5.84 7.45 3.60
CA SER A 114 -7.12 7.99 3.15
C SER A 114 -7.86 7.00 2.26
N PHE A 115 -9.18 7.14 2.23
CA PHE A 115 -10.08 6.39 1.35
C PHE A 115 -10.76 7.34 0.37
N PHE A 116 -10.85 6.90 -0.88
CA PHE A 116 -11.62 7.60 -1.92
C PHE A 116 -12.56 6.62 -2.58
N GLU A 117 -13.85 6.91 -2.56
CA GLU A 117 -14.84 6.04 -3.20
C GLU A 117 -14.61 5.96 -4.71
N VAL A 118 -14.71 4.74 -5.24
CA VAL A 118 -14.59 4.42 -6.66
C VAL A 118 -15.75 3.51 -7.02
N ALA A 119 -16.66 4.03 -7.84
CA ALA A 119 -17.79 3.25 -8.33
C ALA A 119 -17.28 2.16 -9.30
N ILE A 120 -17.69 0.92 -9.10
CA ILE A 120 -17.37 -0.18 -10.00
C ILE A 120 -18.61 -0.50 -10.84
N TYR A 121 -18.42 -0.70 -12.14
CA TYR A 121 -19.49 -1.09 -13.06
C TYR A 121 -19.16 -2.43 -13.74
N GLY A 122 -20.18 -3.25 -13.98
CA GLY A 122 -20.09 -4.39 -14.88
C GLY A 122 -19.91 -3.94 -16.34
N LYS A 123 -19.53 -4.88 -17.22
CA LYS A 123 -19.42 -4.61 -18.68
C LYS A 123 -20.72 -4.17 -19.33
N ASP A 124 -21.85 -4.63 -18.79
CA ASP A 124 -23.19 -4.25 -19.21
C ASP A 124 -23.59 -2.84 -18.73
N GLY A 125 -22.71 -2.16 -17.99
CA GLY A 125 -22.96 -0.84 -17.41
C GLY A 125 -23.74 -0.87 -16.10
N SER A 126 -24.10 -2.06 -15.59
CA SER A 126 -24.75 -2.18 -14.28
C SER A 126 -23.80 -1.79 -13.15
N PRO A 127 -24.27 -1.14 -12.07
CA PRO A 127 -23.43 -0.87 -10.91
C PRO A 127 -23.08 -2.18 -10.19
N PHE A 128 -21.83 -2.32 -9.78
CA PHE A 128 -21.41 -3.40 -8.89
C PHE A 128 -22.07 -3.19 -7.51
N PRO A 129 -22.61 -4.24 -6.88
CA PRO A 129 -23.47 -4.07 -5.71
C PRO A 129 -22.75 -3.57 -4.46
N THR A 130 -21.43 -3.76 -4.38
CA THR A 130 -20.63 -3.39 -3.21
C THR A 130 -19.75 -2.17 -3.50
N PRO A 131 -19.75 -1.13 -2.65
CA PRO A 131 -18.84 0.00 -2.78
C PRO A 131 -17.37 -0.43 -2.60
N TYR A 132 -16.50 0.20 -3.38
CA TYR A 132 -15.05 0.06 -3.28
C TYR A 132 -14.37 1.41 -3.09
N PHE A 133 -13.23 1.38 -2.43
CA PHE A 133 -12.46 2.56 -2.08
C PHE A 133 -11.01 2.39 -2.48
N HIS A 134 -10.44 3.40 -3.15
CA HIS A 134 -9.00 3.49 -3.26
C HIS A 134 -8.40 3.73 -1.88
N TRP A 135 -7.54 2.82 -1.45
CA TRP A 135 -6.85 2.91 -0.17
C TRP A 135 -5.44 3.46 -0.37
N ASN A 136 -5.28 4.72 0.00
CA ASN A 136 -4.03 5.45 -0.10
C ASN A 136 -3.31 5.48 1.24
N VAL A 137 -2.37 4.57 1.46
CA VAL A 137 -1.46 4.59 2.62
C VAL A 137 -0.27 5.48 2.30
N TYR A 138 -0.27 6.71 2.84
CA TYR A 138 0.76 7.71 2.57
C TYR A 138 1.76 7.87 3.71
N ARG A 139 1.46 7.32 4.90
CA ARG A 139 2.36 7.33 6.06
C ARG A 139 3.70 6.68 5.73
N LYS A 140 4.78 7.35 6.14
CA LYS A 140 6.18 6.93 5.97
C LYS A 140 6.85 6.93 7.33
N ILE A 141 7.27 5.75 7.80
CA ILE A 141 8.00 5.62 9.07
C ILE A 141 9.30 4.86 8.90
N ASP A 142 10.15 4.95 9.91
CA ASP A 142 11.32 4.10 10.08
C ASP A 142 11.06 3.12 11.22
N ALA A 143 10.51 1.94 10.90
CA ALA A 143 10.15 0.96 11.92
C ALA A 143 11.02 -0.29 11.88
N ILE A 144 11.67 -0.61 10.75
CA ILE A 144 12.44 -1.86 10.64
C ILE A 144 13.59 -1.93 11.65
N ASP A 145 13.59 -3.01 12.43
CA ASP A 145 14.71 -3.41 13.28
C ASP A 145 15.70 -4.25 12.46
N GLY A 146 16.84 -3.64 12.14
CA GLY A 146 17.92 -4.27 11.40
C GLY A 146 18.79 -5.23 12.21
N SER A 147 18.45 -5.52 13.48
CA SER A 147 19.19 -6.46 14.32
C SER A 147 19.05 -7.93 13.89
N ARG A 148 18.08 -8.23 13.04
CA ARG A 148 17.80 -9.59 12.55
C ARG A 148 18.32 -9.84 11.14
N ASP A 149 18.51 -11.11 10.81
CA ASP A 149 19.13 -11.60 9.58
C ASP A 149 18.19 -11.65 8.36
N GLY A 150 16.89 -11.37 8.54
CA GLY A 150 15.90 -11.40 7.46
C GLY A 150 15.91 -10.19 6.53
N VAL A 151 16.64 -9.12 6.89
CA VAL A 151 16.85 -7.94 6.03
C VAL A 151 18.32 -7.66 5.81
N LYS A 152 18.62 -7.00 4.69
CA LYS A 152 19.96 -6.48 4.39
C LYS A 152 19.90 -5.12 3.72
N THR A 153 20.96 -4.34 3.87
CA THR A 153 21.10 -3.06 3.18
C THR A 153 21.54 -3.27 1.74
N VAL A 154 20.88 -2.63 0.77
CA VAL A 154 21.25 -2.72 -0.66
C VAL A 154 21.81 -1.44 -1.27
N MET A 155 21.75 -0.32 -0.56
CA MET A 155 22.34 0.95 -0.99
C MET A 155 22.76 1.79 0.20
N GLY A 156 24.04 2.16 0.28
CA GLY A 156 24.59 3.01 1.34
C GLY A 156 25.06 2.24 2.58
N ALA A 157 25.92 2.89 3.37
CA ALA A 157 26.23 2.43 4.72
C ALA A 157 24.95 2.48 5.58
N PRO A 158 24.83 1.66 6.64
CA PRO A 158 23.67 1.64 7.54
C PRO A 158 23.58 2.90 8.44
N THR A 159 23.72 4.07 7.84
CA THR A 159 23.76 5.39 8.49
C THR A 159 22.42 6.11 8.35
N GLY A 160 21.30 5.36 8.43
CA GLY A 160 19.94 5.90 8.33
C GLY A 160 19.49 6.41 6.94
N THR A 161 20.37 6.39 5.93
CA THR A 161 20.06 6.79 4.54
C THR A 161 20.29 5.64 3.56
N HIS A 162 19.80 4.46 3.94
CA HIS A 162 19.93 3.22 3.19
C HIS A 162 18.56 2.60 2.90
N LEU A 163 18.53 1.71 1.92
CA LEU A 163 17.36 0.86 1.68
C LEU A 163 17.58 -0.56 2.22
N TRP A 164 16.55 -1.06 2.89
CA TRP A 164 16.35 -2.44 3.22
C TRP A 164 15.81 -3.22 2.02
N THR A 165 16.23 -4.48 1.94
CA THR A 165 15.55 -5.51 1.14
C THR A 165 15.54 -6.80 1.96
N TYR A 166 14.71 -7.76 1.56
CA TYR A 166 14.77 -9.10 2.14
C TYR A 166 16.15 -9.73 1.92
N ALA A 167 16.68 -10.37 2.95
CA ALA A 167 17.85 -11.21 2.80
C ALA A 167 17.53 -12.40 1.85
N GLY A 168 18.51 -12.78 1.04
CA GLY A 168 18.40 -13.92 0.12
C GLY A 168 18.77 -15.25 0.80
N GLY A 169 18.95 -16.32 0.02
CA GLY A 169 19.54 -17.56 0.54
C GLY A 169 18.57 -18.50 1.27
N GLY A 170 17.27 -18.42 0.98
CA GLY A 170 16.27 -19.34 1.55
C GLY A 170 15.77 -18.97 2.95
N ILE A 171 16.14 -17.80 3.47
CA ILE A 171 15.60 -17.27 4.72
C ILE A 171 14.10 -17.04 4.56
N LYS A 172 13.31 -17.59 5.48
CA LYS A 172 11.85 -17.44 5.49
C LYS A 172 11.50 -16.02 5.92
N ARG A 173 10.55 -15.41 5.21
CA ARG A 173 9.99 -14.09 5.52
C ARG A 173 9.03 -14.16 6.70
N SER A 174 9.56 -14.44 7.87
CA SER A 174 8.81 -14.78 9.08
C SER A 174 9.31 -13.98 10.27
N ARG A 175 8.49 -13.93 11.32
CA ARG A 175 8.75 -13.22 12.57
C ARG A 175 9.98 -13.69 13.34
N ASP A 176 10.62 -14.78 12.95
CA ASP A 176 11.89 -15.22 13.56
C ASP A 176 13.06 -14.38 13.02
N HIS A 177 12.99 -14.01 11.74
CA HIS A 177 14.05 -13.32 11.00
C HIS A 177 13.75 -11.83 10.75
N LEU A 178 12.51 -11.41 10.97
CA LEU A 178 12.03 -10.07 10.64
C LEU A 178 11.42 -9.41 11.88
N ALA A 179 11.81 -8.16 12.16
CA ALA A 179 11.30 -7.39 13.29
C ALA A 179 11.12 -5.90 12.98
N LEU A 180 10.16 -5.31 13.70
CA LEU A 180 9.86 -3.89 13.72
C LEU A 180 9.93 -3.37 15.15
N GLN A 181 10.33 -2.12 15.32
CA GLN A 181 10.32 -1.43 16.61
C GLN A 181 8.88 -1.13 17.03
N ALA A 182 8.40 -1.77 18.10
CA ALA A 182 7.00 -1.67 18.56
C ALA A 182 6.59 -0.22 18.89
N LYS A 183 7.51 0.55 19.48
CA LYS A 183 7.29 1.97 19.79
C LYS A 183 6.99 2.83 18.56
N GLU A 184 7.53 2.48 17.39
CA GLU A 184 7.40 3.29 16.17
C GLU A 184 6.08 3.00 15.43
N ILE A 185 5.43 1.88 15.73
CA ILE A 185 4.20 1.43 15.07
C ILE A 185 2.98 1.45 16.00
N ALA A 186 3.16 1.83 17.26
CA ALA A 186 2.13 1.76 18.28
C ALA A 186 0.87 2.55 17.87
N GLY A 187 -0.28 1.86 17.89
CA GLY A 187 -1.59 2.45 17.58
C GLY A 187 -1.88 2.66 16.08
N MET A 188 -0.97 2.25 15.18
CA MET A 188 -1.18 2.40 13.74
C MET A 188 -1.95 1.21 13.16
N ALA A 189 -2.86 1.47 12.22
CA ALA A 189 -3.49 0.40 11.43
C ALA A 189 -2.60 0.00 10.25
N ALA A 190 -2.05 0.97 9.53
CA ALA A 190 -1.23 0.74 8.33
C ALA A 190 -0.17 1.82 8.11
N TRP A 191 0.93 1.43 7.46
CA TRP A 191 2.03 2.32 7.08
C TRP A 191 2.85 1.74 5.93
N THR A 192 3.80 2.53 5.44
CA THR A 192 4.91 2.04 4.61
C THR A 192 6.22 2.43 5.28
N ASP A 193 7.24 1.57 5.20
CA ASP A 193 8.58 1.90 5.70
C ASP A 193 9.41 2.52 4.57
N PHE A 194 9.89 3.75 4.75
CA PHE A 194 10.56 4.49 3.67
C PHE A 194 11.92 3.90 3.26
N ARG A 195 12.50 3.05 4.12
CA ARG A 195 13.71 2.27 3.80
C ARG A 195 13.37 0.97 3.10
N PHE A 196 12.11 0.53 3.09
CA PHE A 196 11.69 -0.77 2.55
C PHE A 196 10.83 -0.70 1.29
N GLY A 197 10.96 0.38 0.52
CA GLY A 197 10.26 0.58 -0.73
C GLY A 197 8.80 1.00 -0.56
N GLU A 198 8.34 1.89 -1.43
CA GLU A 198 7.06 2.59 -1.25
C GLU A 198 5.82 1.75 -1.58
N SER A 199 5.99 0.60 -2.23
CA SER A 199 4.89 -0.27 -2.65
C SER A 199 4.46 -1.28 -1.58
N ARG A 200 5.17 -1.40 -0.45
CA ARG A 200 4.86 -2.38 0.59
C ARG A 200 4.06 -1.75 1.71
N VAL A 201 2.82 -2.20 1.87
CA VAL A 201 1.95 -1.77 2.96
C VAL A 201 2.10 -2.75 4.10
N PHE A 202 2.55 -2.24 5.24
CA PHE A 202 2.47 -2.95 6.50
C PHE A 202 1.11 -2.70 7.14
N ILE A 203 0.59 -3.72 7.84
CA ILE A 203 -0.54 -3.57 8.75
C ILE A 203 -0.18 -4.12 10.12
N SER A 204 -0.78 -3.54 11.16
CA SER A 204 -0.60 -3.99 12.54
C SER A 204 -1.27 -5.33 12.81
N ASP A 205 -0.87 -5.96 13.92
CA ASP A 205 -1.49 -7.18 14.42
C ASP A 205 -2.99 -7.02 14.63
N ALA A 206 -3.39 -5.90 15.23
CA ALA A 206 -4.80 -5.61 15.52
C ALA A 206 -5.63 -5.60 14.24
N LEU A 207 -5.14 -4.94 13.18
CA LEU A 207 -5.81 -4.94 11.88
C LEU A 207 -5.80 -6.33 11.24
N HIS A 208 -4.66 -7.02 11.27
CA HIS A 208 -4.56 -8.36 10.68
C HIS A 208 -5.52 -9.36 11.36
N GLU A 209 -5.58 -9.37 12.68
CA GLU A 209 -6.53 -10.20 13.45
C GLU A 209 -7.98 -9.87 13.12
N ALA A 210 -8.32 -8.58 13.04
CA ALA A 210 -9.67 -8.16 12.66
C ALA A 210 -10.04 -8.58 11.23
N MET A 211 -9.10 -8.50 10.28
CA MET A 211 -9.27 -8.99 8.91
C MET A 211 -9.50 -10.50 8.86
N ARG A 212 -8.71 -11.28 9.62
CA ARG A 212 -8.88 -12.75 9.71
C ARG A 212 -10.21 -13.12 10.34
N ALA A 213 -10.56 -12.50 11.46
CA ALA A 213 -11.81 -12.78 12.18
C ALA A 213 -13.04 -12.47 11.32
N ALA A 214 -12.98 -11.42 10.50
CA ALA A 214 -14.05 -11.06 9.59
C ALA A 214 -14.04 -11.87 8.28
N GLY A 215 -13.05 -12.73 8.04
CA GLY A 215 -12.90 -13.47 6.78
C GLY A 215 -12.74 -12.53 5.58
N VAL A 216 -11.87 -11.53 5.69
CA VAL A 216 -11.51 -10.66 4.57
C VAL A 216 -10.81 -11.50 3.48
N SER A 217 -11.17 -11.26 2.22
CA SER A 217 -10.68 -12.03 1.07
C SER A 217 -9.66 -11.28 0.21
N GLY A 218 -8.85 -12.03 -0.57
CA GLY A 218 -7.95 -11.51 -1.59
C GLY A 218 -6.60 -10.97 -1.11
N TYR A 219 -6.24 -11.22 0.15
CA TYR A 219 -4.94 -10.88 0.70
C TYR A 219 -4.22 -12.10 1.25
N GLU A 220 -2.89 -12.02 1.29
CA GLU A 220 -2.04 -12.89 2.08
C GLU A 220 -0.92 -12.07 2.74
N ALA A 221 -0.17 -12.67 3.66
CA ALA A 221 1.04 -12.06 4.19
C ALA A 221 2.22 -12.34 3.24
N GLN A 222 2.77 -11.29 2.63
CA GLN A 222 4.06 -11.37 1.92
C GLN A 222 5.18 -11.78 2.89
N SER A 223 5.06 -11.30 4.13
CA SER A 223 6.01 -11.51 5.22
C SER A 223 5.35 -11.20 6.56
N GLU A 224 5.80 -11.90 7.60
CA GLU A 224 5.39 -11.69 8.99
C GLU A 224 6.56 -11.12 9.79
N TRP A 225 6.28 -10.17 10.68
CA TRP A 225 7.28 -9.42 11.43
C TRP A 225 6.97 -9.44 12.92
N ALA A 226 7.98 -9.73 13.73
CA ALA A 226 7.90 -9.52 15.18
C ALA A 226 7.83 -8.02 15.51
N GLU A 227 7.22 -7.70 16.64
CA GLU A 227 7.21 -6.35 17.21
C GLU A 227 8.08 -6.39 18.46
N THR A 228 9.17 -5.62 18.48
CA THR A 228 10.23 -5.66 19.50
C THR A 228 10.42 -4.34 20.22
#